data_AF-A0A9E5KUI8-F1
#
_entry.id   AF-A0A9E5KUI8-F1
#
_cell.length_a   1.000
_cell.length_b   1.000
_cell.length_c   1.000
_cell.angle_alpha   90.00
_cell.angle_beta   90.00
_cell.angle_gamma   90.00
#
_symmetry.space_group_name_H-M   'P 1'
#
loop_
_entity.id
_entity.type
_entity.pdbx_description
1 polymer ?
#
loop_
_entity_poly.entity_id
_entity_poly.type
_entity_poly.pdbx_seq_one_letter_code
_entity_poly.pdbx_strand_id
1 'polypeptide(L)'
;MSEHQWAVGDEYAGFALLQITPLAEYKGIGYLFRHIETNMEVFQLINDDTERFFSYVFRTLPNNDCGIAHILEHSVLAGSERYPVRDPFMTLLKGSTNTFMNAMTYPDKTLYPAASPLKQDFENLFHVYTDAVFSPLLREETFHQEGVRLVCDGDLCHFEGVVFNEMLGDSSDHDSIVGKKSIRTLFPDTPYAFESGGDPQHIVKLDYQQFLSFYSQFYHPSNCKLFFYGNLEIGEYLSFLDKEYLTTRGSLKVNSLCPCAQSWERERSITLTCPMEEGQNKDNASIVLAWATTMVTDPLEVLTLSTLVDILLGNPAAPLYKALLDSELGLDISPESGMSADFRQMPFIVGFKGISPTKAQNAHQCIIDALSNIVRKGLDPDLIASSLKRSRFKQLEIPGGMPNGLRALN
;
A
#
# COMPACT_ATOMS: atom_id res chain seq x y z
N MET A 1 -13.17 -23.24 -26.00
CA MET A 1 -12.91 -22.75 -27.38
C MET A 1 -11.42 -22.53 -27.49
N SER A 2 -10.81 -22.70 -28.66
CA SER A 2 -9.36 -22.52 -28.84
C SER A 2 -8.93 -21.13 -28.37
N GLU A 3 -7.89 -21.06 -27.53
CA GLU A 3 -7.23 -19.81 -27.13
C GLU A 3 -7.06 -18.91 -28.35
N HIS A 4 -7.65 -17.72 -28.29
CA HIS A 4 -7.27 -16.67 -29.22
C HIS A 4 -5.76 -16.46 -29.04
N GLN A 5 -4.97 -16.78 -30.07
CA GLN A 5 -3.54 -16.52 -30.04
C GLN A 5 -3.37 -15.00 -30.14
N TRP A 6 -3.25 -14.37 -28.98
CA TRP A 6 -3.05 -12.94 -28.85
C TRP A 6 -1.75 -12.51 -29.52
N ALA A 7 -1.83 -11.47 -30.34
CA ALA A 7 -0.71 -10.75 -30.93
C ALA A 7 -0.74 -9.28 -30.50
N VAL A 8 0.44 -8.68 -30.35
CA VAL A 8 0.55 -7.25 -30.06
C VAL A 8 -0.14 -6.45 -31.18
N GLY A 9 -1.02 -5.55 -30.80
CA GLY A 9 -1.87 -4.77 -31.71
C GLY A 9 -3.28 -5.34 -31.91
N ASP A 10 -3.58 -6.54 -31.40
CA ASP A 10 -4.94 -7.06 -31.43
C ASP A 10 -5.88 -6.16 -30.60
N GLU A 11 -7.07 -5.93 -31.15
CA GLU A 11 -8.15 -5.23 -30.50
C GLU A 11 -9.29 -6.20 -30.14
N TYR A 12 -9.71 -6.17 -28.88
CA TYR A 12 -10.80 -7.01 -28.40
C TYR A 12 -11.59 -6.28 -27.31
N ALA A 13 -12.91 -6.20 -27.48
CA ALA A 13 -13.84 -5.56 -26.53
C ALA A 13 -13.36 -4.17 -26.05
N GLY A 14 -12.97 -3.29 -26.98
CA GLY A 14 -12.51 -1.94 -26.64
C GLY A 14 -11.10 -1.89 -26.05
N PHE A 15 -10.36 -2.99 -25.93
CA PHE A 15 -8.97 -3.03 -25.48
C PHE A 15 -8.01 -3.32 -26.62
N ALA A 16 -6.87 -2.62 -26.63
CA ALA A 16 -5.73 -2.95 -27.47
C ALA A 16 -4.65 -3.67 -26.65
N LEU A 17 -4.11 -4.77 -27.18
CA LEU A 17 -2.97 -5.47 -26.58
C LEU A 17 -1.67 -4.75 -26.92
N LEU A 18 -1.00 -4.21 -25.90
CA LEU A 18 0.22 -3.41 -26.06
C LEU A 18 1.50 -4.22 -25.96
N GLN A 19 1.53 -5.24 -25.12
CA GLN A 19 2.76 -5.97 -24.82
C GLN A 19 2.46 -7.41 -24.40
N ILE A 20 3.34 -8.32 -24.84
CA ILE A 20 3.41 -9.72 -24.39
C ILE A 20 4.81 -9.94 -23.82
N THR A 21 4.91 -10.38 -22.57
CA THR A 21 6.18 -10.56 -21.86
C THR A 21 6.26 -11.96 -21.25
N PRO A 22 7.18 -12.82 -21.69
CA PRO A 22 7.46 -14.07 -20.99
C PRO A 22 8.02 -13.76 -19.59
N LEU A 23 7.42 -14.36 -18.56
CA LEU A 23 7.80 -14.20 -17.15
C LEU A 23 8.16 -15.57 -16.58
N ALA A 24 9.41 -15.99 -16.78
CA ALA A 24 9.88 -17.33 -16.47
C ALA A 24 9.84 -17.65 -14.97
N GLU A 25 10.09 -16.64 -14.14
CA GLU A 25 10.01 -16.67 -12.68
C GLU A 25 8.61 -17.06 -12.18
N TYR A 26 7.56 -16.71 -12.93
CA TYR A 26 6.17 -17.06 -12.65
C TYR A 26 5.66 -18.22 -13.52
N LYS A 27 6.54 -18.83 -14.32
CA LYS A 27 6.21 -19.87 -15.31
C LYS A 27 5.01 -19.46 -16.18
N GLY A 28 4.99 -18.19 -16.59
CA GLY A 28 3.81 -17.58 -17.18
C GLY A 28 4.13 -16.57 -18.26
N ILE A 29 3.06 -15.97 -18.80
CA ILE A 29 3.11 -14.92 -19.82
C ILE A 29 2.30 -13.73 -19.32
N GLY A 30 2.90 -12.55 -19.37
CA GLY A 30 2.26 -11.28 -19.08
C GLY A 30 1.65 -10.65 -20.33
N TYR A 31 0.40 -10.23 -20.26
CA TYR A 31 -0.31 -9.48 -21.31
C TYR A 31 -0.74 -8.12 -20.76
N LEU A 32 -0.30 -7.03 -21.41
CA LEU A 32 -0.70 -5.68 -21.06
C LEU A 32 -1.72 -5.14 -22.07
N PHE A 33 -2.97 -5.02 -21.65
CA PHE A 33 -4.04 -4.42 -22.42
C PHE A 33 -4.26 -2.96 -21.99
N ARG A 34 -4.73 -2.14 -22.92
CA ARG A 34 -5.21 -0.77 -22.63
C ARG A 34 -6.56 -0.54 -23.28
N HIS A 35 -7.52 -0.09 -22.49
CA HIS A 35 -8.83 0.30 -23.01
C HIS A 35 -8.71 1.57 -23.87
N ILE A 36 -9.28 1.54 -25.07
CA ILE A 36 -9.10 2.55 -26.11
C ILE A 36 -9.71 3.90 -25.69
N GLU A 37 -10.91 3.90 -25.11
CA GLU A 37 -11.59 5.15 -24.75
C GLU A 37 -11.12 5.74 -23.43
N THR A 38 -10.87 4.88 -22.42
CA THR A 38 -10.61 5.32 -21.04
C THR A 38 -9.13 5.35 -20.70
N ASN A 39 -8.26 4.71 -21.48
CA ASN A 39 -6.85 4.44 -21.16
C ASN A 39 -6.63 3.55 -19.93
N MET A 40 -7.68 2.89 -19.39
CA MET A 40 -7.54 1.93 -18.30
C MET A 40 -6.58 0.80 -18.71
N GLU A 41 -5.63 0.47 -17.84
CA GLU A 41 -4.67 -0.61 -18.10
C GLU A 41 -5.10 -1.90 -17.39
N VAL A 42 -5.07 -3.01 -18.11
CA VAL A 42 -5.29 -4.35 -17.57
C VAL A 42 -4.04 -5.17 -17.81
N PHE A 43 -3.42 -5.68 -16.74
CA PHE A 43 -2.28 -6.59 -16.85
C PHE A 43 -2.68 -7.99 -16.39
N GLN A 44 -2.56 -8.97 -17.27
CA GLN A 44 -2.81 -10.37 -16.95
C GLN A 44 -1.49 -11.14 -16.90
N LEU A 45 -1.21 -11.81 -15.80
CA LEU A 45 -0.19 -12.83 -15.68
C LEU A 45 -0.84 -14.22 -15.72
N ILE A 46 -0.80 -14.89 -16.87
CA ILE A 46 -1.33 -16.25 -17.01
C ILE A 46 -0.26 -17.29 -16.68
N ASN A 47 -0.63 -18.30 -15.91
CA ASN A 47 0.17 -19.49 -15.60
C ASN A 47 -0.75 -20.65 -15.17
N ASP A 48 -0.16 -21.79 -14.81
CA ASP A 48 -0.88 -23.00 -14.41
C ASP A 48 -1.41 -22.97 -12.95
N ASP A 49 -1.32 -21.84 -12.24
CA ASP A 49 -1.82 -21.73 -10.86
C ASP A 49 -3.35 -21.83 -10.86
N THR A 50 -3.86 -22.75 -10.04
CA THR A 50 -5.31 -22.97 -9.90
C THR A 50 -6.00 -21.82 -9.19
N GLU A 51 -5.28 -21.10 -8.32
CA GLU A 51 -5.78 -19.92 -7.64
C GLU A 51 -5.81 -18.75 -8.62
N ARG A 52 -7.01 -18.19 -8.83
CA ARG A 52 -7.20 -16.98 -9.62
C ARG A 52 -7.22 -15.79 -8.69
N PHE A 53 -6.59 -14.72 -9.11
CA PHE A 53 -6.49 -13.48 -8.36
C PHE A 53 -6.79 -12.29 -9.27
N PHE A 54 -7.46 -11.28 -8.73
CA PHE A 54 -7.51 -9.96 -9.34
C PHE A 54 -7.27 -8.88 -8.29
N SER A 55 -6.86 -7.69 -8.73
CA SER A 55 -6.86 -6.49 -7.89
C SER A 55 -7.12 -5.23 -8.70
N TYR A 56 -8.09 -4.44 -8.25
CA TYR A 56 -8.26 -3.07 -8.71
C TYR A 56 -7.31 -2.15 -7.95
N VAL A 57 -6.55 -1.32 -8.66
CA VAL A 57 -5.58 -0.40 -8.09
C VAL A 57 -5.89 1.02 -8.56
N PHE A 58 -6.25 1.88 -7.62
CA PHE A 58 -6.48 3.30 -7.88
C PHE A 58 -5.36 4.12 -7.25
N ARG A 59 -4.81 5.09 -7.99
CA ARG A 59 -3.92 6.09 -7.37
C ARG A 59 -4.77 7.12 -6.64
N THR A 60 -4.62 7.22 -5.33
CA THR A 60 -5.46 8.03 -4.43
C THR A 60 -4.56 8.92 -3.59
N LEU A 61 -4.28 10.12 -4.09
CA LEU A 61 -3.39 11.05 -3.39
C LEU A 61 -4.15 11.80 -2.29
N PRO A 62 -3.71 11.72 -1.02
CA PRO A 62 -4.28 12.55 0.02
C PRO A 62 -3.90 14.02 -0.20
N ASN A 63 -4.81 14.92 0.13
CA ASN A 63 -4.59 16.37 0.10
C ASN A 63 -4.81 17.03 1.47
N ASN A 64 -5.15 16.23 2.47
CA ASN A 64 -5.37 16.60 3.86
C ASN A 64 -5.25 15.34 4.74
N ASP A 65 -5.32 15.52 6.05
CA ASP A 65 -5.26 14.44 7.04
C ASP A 65 -6.66 13.82 7.34
N CYS A 66 -7.69 14.03 6.50
CA CYS A 66 -9.05 13.56 6.81
C CYS A 66 -9.28 12.06 6.54
N GLY A 67 -8.33 11.35 5.94
CA GLY A 67 -8.45 9.91 5.68
C GLY A 67 -9.47 9.54 4.59
N ILE A 68 -9.75 10.43 3.64
CA ILE A 68 -10.83 10.24 2.65
C ILE A 68 -10.65 8.95 1.83
N ALA A 69 -9.41 8.63 1.45
CA ALA A 69 -9.11 7.41 0.69
C ALA A 69 -9.48 6.14 1.50
N HIS A 70 -9.17 6.14 2.80
CA HIS A 70 -9.44 5.03 3.70
C HIS A 70 -10.94 4.87 3.99
N ILE A 71 -11.64 5.97 4.24
CA ILE A 71 -13.10 5.94 4.43
C ILE A 71 -13.81 5.49 3.15
N LEU A 72 -13.33 5.91 1.97
CA LEU A 72 -13.86 5.43 0.69
C LEU A 72 -13.64 3.94 0.50
N GLU A 73 -12.46 3.44 0.87
CA GLU A 73 -12.14 2.01 0.75
C GLU A 73 -13.15 1.13 1.49
N HIS A 74 -13.51 1.50 2.72
CA HIS A 74 -14.60 0.87 3.45
C HIS A 74 -15.96 1.08 2.77
N SER A 75 -16.25 2.31 2.35
CA SER A 75 -17.59 2.72 1.92
C SER A 75 -18.00 2.15 0.56
N VAL A 76 -17.07 1.97 -0.39
CA VAL A 76 -17.39 1.38 -1.71
C VAL A 76 -17.84 -0.08 -1.59
N LEU A 77 -17.38 -0.76 -0.54
CA LEU A 77 -17.72 -2.16 -0.26
C LEU A 77 -19.07 -2.34 0.45
N ALA A 78 -19.75 -1.25 0.85
CA ALA A 78 -21.03 -1.23 1.56
C ALA A 78 -22.27 -1.14 0.63
N GLY A 79 -22.14 -1.70 -0.57
CA GLY A 79 -23.22 -1.81 -1.56
C GLY A 79 -23.03 -0.94 -2.79
N SER A 80 -23.52 -1.47 -3.90
CA SER A 80 -23.38 -0.91 -5.24
C SER A 80 -24.71 -0.99 -6.01
N GLU A 81 -24.79 -0.42 -7.21
CA GLU A 81 -26.02 -0.38 -8.01
C GLU A 81 -26.61 -1.78 -8.30
N ARG A 82 -25.79 -2.77 -8.66
CA ARG A 82 -26.24 -4.15 -8.91
C ARG A 82 -26.40 -4.95 -7.62
N TYR A 83 -25.65 -4.61 -6.58
CA TYR A 83 -25.66 -5.30 -5.30
C TYR A 83 -26.03 -4.33 -4.17
N PRO A 84 -27.29 -3.81 -4.13
CA PRO A 84 -27.68 -2.72 -3.23
C PRO A 84 -27.95 -3.19 -1.78
N VAL A 85 -27.41 -4.35 -1.40
CA VAL A 85 -27.47 -4.87 -0.03
C VAL A 85 -26.55 -4.07 0.88
N ARG A 86 -26.76 -4.15 2.20
CA ARG A 86 -26.05 -3.32 3.18
C ARG A 86 -24.55 -3.63 3.25
N ASP A 87 -24.19 -4.91 3.18
CA ASP A 87 -22.80 -5.36 3.36
C ASP A 87 -22.49 -6.57 2.45
N PRO A 88 -22.37 -6.35 1.12
CA PRO A 88 -22.01 -7.40 0.18
C PRO A 88 -20.65 -8.02 0.51
N PHE A 89 -19.67 -7.22 0.92
CA PHE A 89 -18.32 -7.69 1.22
C PHE A 89 -18.30 -8.71 2.36
N MET A 90 -18.92 -8.43 3.51
CA MET A 90 -18.96 -9.41 4.61
C MET A 90 -19.81 -10.63 4.29
N THR A 91 -20.84 -10.46 3.44
CA THR A 91 -21.65 -11.59 2.95
C THR A 91 -20.79 -12.55 2.11
N LEU A 92 -19.99 -12.01 1.20
CA LEU A 92 -19.05 -12.80 0.40
C LEU A 92 -17.94 -13.40 1.27
N LEU A 93 -17.36 -12.62 2.19
CA LEU A 93 -16.27 -13.11 3.06
C LEU A 93 -16.68 -14.35 3.85
N LYS A 94 -17.95 -14.43 4.29
CA LYS A 94 -18.49 -15.56 5.05
C LYS A 94 -19.13 -16.66 4.18
N GLY A 95 -19.60 -16.31 2.99
CA GLY A 95 -20.43 -17.19 2.15
C GLY A 95 -19.75 -17.72 0.89
N SER A 96 -18.58 -17.20 0.52
CA SER A 96 -17.79 -17.63 -0.63
C SER A 96 -16.74 -18.67 -0.24
N THR A 97 -16.09 -19.25 -1.24
CA THR A 97 -14.91 -20.12 -1.06
C THR A 97 -13.61 -19.36 -1.34
N ASN A 98 -13.60 -18.04 -1.09
CA ASN A 98 -12.43 -17.21 -1.29
C ASN A 98 -11.24 -17.75 -0.49
N THR A 99 -10.06 -17.65 -1.08
CA THR A 99 -8.80 -17.85 -0.36
C THR A 99 -8.24 -16.54 0.15
N PHE A 100 -8.67 -15.41 -0.43
CA PHE A 100 -8.33 -14.08 0.01
C PHE A 100 -9.37 -13.08 -0.47
N MET A 101 -9.73 -12.14 0.40
CA MET A 101 -10.56 -10.99 0.10
C MET A 101 -10.12 -9.87 1.02
N ASN A 102 -9.73 -8.73 0.45
CA ASN A 102 -9.35 -7.59 1.25
C ASN A 102 -9.51 -6.29 0.47
N ALA A 103 -9.34 -5.18 1.16
CA ALA A 103 -9.04 -3.90 0.58
C ALA A 103 -8.00 -3.19 1.46
N MET A 104 -7.17 -2.35 0.84
CA MET A 104 -6.01 -1.76 1.50
C MET A 104 -5.76 -0.35 1.01
N THR A 105 -5.61 0.58 1.94
CA THR A 105 -5.25 1.97 1.66
C THR A 105 -3.78 2.22 1.99
N TYR A 106 -3.00 2.52 0.96
CA TYR A 106 -1.60 2.92 1.04
C TYR A 106 -1.48 4.46 1.01
N PRO A 107 -0.27 5.03 1.23
CA PRO A 107 -0.06 6.47 1.22
C PRO A 107 -0.49 7.20 -0.07
N ASP A 108 -0.50 6.53 -1.22
CA ASP A 108 -0.86 7.13 -2.52
C ASP A 108 -1.73 6.25 -3.43
N LYS A 109 -2.23 5.11 -2.93
CA LYS A 109 -3.02 4.15 -3.71
C LYS A 109 -3.99 3.37 -2.84
N THR A 110 -5.08 2.90 -3.42
CA THR A 110 -6.04 1.99 -2.79
C THR A 110 -6.17 0.73 -3.65
N LEU A 111 -6.09 -0.44 -3.02
CA LEU A 111 -6.14 -1.75 -3.67
C LEU A 111 -7.38 -2.52 -3.22
N TYR A 112 -8.02 -3.22 -4.15
CA TYR A 112 -9.15 -4.12 -3.87
C TYR A 112 -8.89 -5.52 -4.44
N PRO A 113 -8.07 -6.33 -3.76
CA PRO A 113 -7.75 -7.70 -4.17
C PRO A 113 -8.75 -8.77 -3.71
N ALA A 114 -8.96 -9.77 -4.56
CA ALA A 114 -9.60 -11.02 -4.16
C ALA A 114 -9.02 -12.22 -4.90
N ALA A 115 -9.09 -13.40 -4.29
CA ALA A 115 -8.60 -14.66 -4.82
C ALA A 115 -9.56 -15.82 -4.55
N SER A 116 -9.65 -16.74 -5.51
CA SER A 116 -10.34 -18.01 -5.33
C SER A 116 -9.84 -19.09 -6.31
N PRO A 117 -9.71 -20.36 -5.87
CA PRO A 117 -9.40 -21.48 -6.76
C PRO A 117 -10.61 -21.94 -7.58
N LEU A 118 -11.84 -21.65 -7.12
CA LEU A 118 -13.07 -22.05 -7.82
C LEU A 118 -13.47 -20.97 -8.82
N LYS A 119 -13.57 -21.33 -10.12
CA LYS A 119 -13.88 -20.40 -11.21
C LYS A 119 -15.18 -19.60 -10.96
N GLN A 120 -16.26 -20.27 -10.59
CA GLN A 120 -17.55 -19.61 -10.36
C GLN A 120 -17.51 -18.62 -9.18
N ASP A 121 -16.76 -18.97 -8.13
CA ASP A 121 -16.59 -18.13 -6.96
C ASP A 121 -15.75 -16.89 -7.30
N PHE A 122 -14.64 -17.08 -8.02
CA PHE A 122 -13.82 -16.00 -8.57
C PHE A 122 -14.65 -15.02 -9.42
N GLU A 123 -15.51 -15.53 -10.30
CA GLU A 123 -16.41 -14.69 -11.11
C GLU A 123 -17.38 -13.88 -10.25
N ASN A 124 -17.98 -14.50 -9.22
CA ASN A 124 -18.87 -13.79 -8.30
C ASN A 124 -18.13 -12.67 -7.55
N LEU A 125 -16.93 -12.95 -7.04
CA LEU A 125 -16.07 -11.96 -6.39
C LEU A 125 -15.73 -10.82 -7.35
N PHE A 126 -15.32 -11.17 -8.57
CA PHE A 126 -14.98 -10.19 -9.60
C PHE A 126 -16.15 -9.27 -9.92
N HIS A 127 -17.35 -9.80 -10.16
CA HIS A 127 -18.53 -8.99 -10.48
C HIS A 127 -18.90 -8.04 -9.33
N VAL A 128 -18.87 -8.53 -8.09
CA VAL A 128 -19.22 -7.70 -6.92
C VAL A 128 -18.18 -6.60 -6.68
N TYR A 129 -16.89 -6.91 -6.75
CA TYR A 129 -15.83 -5.91 -6.61
C TYR A 129 -15.85 -4.88 -7.75
N THR A 130 -16.10 -5.32 -8.99
CA THR A 130 -16.18 -4.41 -10.15
C THR A 130 -17.30 -3.39 -9.96
N ASP A 131 -18.48 -3.85 -9.54
CA ASP A 131 -19.62 -2.97 -9.30
C ASP A 131 -19.40 -2.06 -8.08
N ALA A 132 -18.76 -2.57 -7.02
CA ALA A 132 -18.38 -1.80 -5.85
C ALA A 132 -17.45 -0.63 -6.21
N VAL A 133 -16.40 -0.85 -7.01
CA VAL A 133 -15.43 0.22 -7.30
C VAL A 133 -15.90 1.22 -8.36
N PHE A 134 -16.80 0.85 -9.28
CA PHE A 134 -17.23 1.72 -10.39
C PHE A 134 -18.64 2.29 -10.27
N SER A 135 -19.51 1.63 -9.49
CA SER A 135 -20.90 2.01 -9.24
C SER A 135 -21.32 1.81 -7.75
N PRO A 136 -20.53 2.27 -6.77
CA PRO A 136 -20.91 2.21 -5.36
C PRO A 136 -22.10 3.13 -5.07
N LEU A 137 -22.90 2.78 -4.07
CA LEU A 137 -24.04 3.60 -3.65
C LEU A 137 -23.61 4.83 -2.85
N LEU A 138 -22.47 4.76 -2.16
CA LEU A 138 -21.88 5.85 -1.36
C LEU A 138 -22.88 6.56 -0.43
N ARG A 139 -23.82 5.81 0.16
CA ARG A 139 -24.88 6.35 1.03
C ARG A 139 -24.30 7.25 2.13
N GLU A 140 -24.97 8.37 2.43
CA GLU A 140 -24.54 9.28 3.50
C GLU A 140 -24.54 8.59 4.86
N GLU A 141 -25.47 7.65 5.08
CA GLU A 141 -25.48 6.83 6.30
C GLU A 141 -24.25 5.91 6.39
N THR A 142 -23.80 5.36 5.24
CA THR A 142 -22.56 4.56 5.17
C THR A 142 -21.35 5.44 5.47
N PHE A 143 -21.28 6.64 4.88
CA PHE A 143 -20.21 7.60 5.14
C PHE A 143 -20.08 7.91 6.64
N HIS A 144 -21.21 8.12 7.34
CA HIS A 144 -21.22 8.35 8.79
C HIS A 144 -20.92 7.09 9.62
N GLN A 145 -21.28 5.90 9.15
CA GLN A 145 -20.99 4.65 9.83
C GLN A 145 -19.49 4.31 9.75
N GLU A 146 -18.96 4.30 8.52
CA GLU A 146 -17.58 3.89 8.23
C GLU A 146 -16.58 5.00 8.56
N GLY A 147 -16.92 6.26 8.29
CA GLY A 147 -16.07 7.41 8.60
C GLY A 147 -16.18 7.85 10.06
N VAL A 148 -17.09 8.80 10.30
CA VAL A 148 -17.33 9.36 11.64
C VAL A 148 -18.72 9.99 11.76
N ARG A 149 -19.30 9.89 12.95
CA ARG A 149 -20.56 10.53 13.37
C ARG A 149 -20.51 10.96 14.82
N LEU A 150 -21.36 11.91 15.18
CA LEU A 150 -21.59 12.30 16.57
C LEU A 150 -22.72 11.45 17.15
N VAL A 151 -22.46 10.76 18.25
CA VAL A 151 -23.45 9.97 18.99
C VAL A 151 -23.66 10.62 20.36
N CYS A 152 -24.92 10.90 20.70
CA CYS A 152 -25.29 11.53 21.96
C CYS A 152 -26.17 10.59 22.80
N ASP A 153 -25.77 10.37 24.06
CA ASP A 153 -26.56 9.70 25.09
C ASP A 153 -26.93 10.74 26.17
N GLY A 154 -28.15 11.27 26.09
CA GLY A 154 -28.56 12.44 26.87
C GLY A 154 -27.71 13.66 26.54
N ASP A 155 -27.02 14.20 27.55
CA ASP A 155 -26.13 15.36 27.41
C ASP A 155 -24.69 14.99 27.01
N LEU A 156 -24.34 13.69 27.00
CA LEU A 156 -23.00 13.22 26.67
C LEU A 156 -22.91 12.88 25.18
N CYS A 157 -22.12 13.64 24.42
CA CYS A 157 -21.85 13.35 23.02
C CYS A 157 -20.39 12.92 22.82
N HIS A 158 -20.17 11.93 21.95
CA HIS A 158 -18.85 11.48 21.54
C HIS A 158 -18.82 11.16 20.03
N PHE A 159 -17.63 11.17 19.46
CA PHE A 159 -17.43 10.73 18.07
C PHE A 159 -17.30 9.21 18.01
N GLU A 160 -17.92 8.61 17.01
CA GLU A 160 -17.86 7.18 16.73
C GLU A 160 -17.80 6.96 15.21
N GLY A 161 -17.09 5.92 14.77
CA GLY A 161 -16.98 5.52 13.36
C GLY A 161 -15.95 4.42 13.19
N VAL A 162 -16.05 3.59 12.15
CA VAL A 162 -15.13 2.45 11.96
C VAL A 162 -13.69 2.93 11.79
N VAL A 163 -13.44 3.75 10.75
CA VAL A 163 -12.12 4.31 10.46
C VAL A 163 -11.67 5.26 11.57
N PHE A 164 -12.56 6.07 12.13
CA PHE A 164 -12.20 6.94 13.26
C PHE A 164 -11.64 6.14 14.45
N ASN A 165 -12.28 5.03 14.82
CA ASN A 165 -11.83 4.19 15.93
C ASN A 165 -10.54 3.42 15.60
N GLU A 166 -10.40 2.94 14.36
CA GLU A 166 -9.17 2.32 13.89
C GLU A 166 -7.98 3.29 13.99
N MET A 167 -8.15 4.51 13.47
CA MET A 167 -7.11 5.52 13.49
C MET A 167 -6.85 6.09 14.89
N LEU A 168 -7.80 6.03 15.82
CA LEU A 168 -7.54 6.31 17.23
C LEU A 168 -6.58 5.27 17.83
N GLY A 169 -6.79 3.99 17.51
CA GLY A 169 -5.90 2.91 17.95
C GLY A 169 -4.49 3.10 17.38
N ASP A 170 -4.37 3.30 16.07
CA ASP A 170 -3.10 3.52 15.40
C ASP A 170 -2.39 4.81 15.87
N SER A 171 -3.13 5.89 16.13
CA SER A 171 -2.58 7.14 16.68
C SER A 171 -2.19 7.05 18.17
N SER A 172 -2.45 5.91 18.82
CA SER A 172 -2.01 5.62 20.18
C SER A 172 -0.78 4.71 20.24
N ASP A 173 -0.44 4.06 19.11
CA ASP A 173 0.74 3.21 19.02
C ASP A 173 2.00 4.06 18.76
N HIS A 174 3.01 3.88 19.62
CA HIS A 174 4.24 4.67 19.56
C HIS A 174 5.03 4.43 18.29
N ASP A 175 5.10 3.19 17.81
CA ASP A 175 5.89 2.85 16.63
C ASP A 175 5.20 3.37 15.35
N SER A 176 3.87 3.23 15.25
CA SER A 176 3.06 3.86 14.20
C SER A 176 3.29 5.37 14.13
N ILE A 177 3.26 6.07 15.27
CA ILE A 177 3.52 7.52 15.31
C ILE A 177 4.92 7.83 14.78
N VAL A 178 5.95 7.07 15.21
CA VAL A 178 7.33 7.28 14.77
C VAL A 178 7.47 7.07 13.27
N GLY A 179 6.90 6.00 12.71
CA GLY A 179 6.92 5.72 11.28
C GLY A 179 6.27 6.83 10.47
N LYS A 180 5.02 7.16 10.80
CA LYS A 180 4.23 8.21 10.12
C LYS A 180 4.91 9.57 10.18
N LYS A 181 5.37 9.98 11.37
CA LYS A 181 6.03 11.28 11.52
C LYS A 181 7.38 11.34 10.81
N SER A 182 8.12 10.22 10.72
CA SER A 182 9.37 10.15 9.96
C SER A 182 9.12 10.42 8.47
N ILE A 183 8.12 9.75 7.89
CA ILE A 183 7.72 9.95 6.48
C ILE A 183 7.23 11.38 6.22
N ARG A 184 6.30 11.88 7.05
CA ARG A 184 5.74 13.23 6.88
C ARG A 184 6.81 14.31 6.97
N THR A 185 7.82 14.09 7.81
CA THR A 185 8.95 15.02 7.95
C THR A 185 9.92 14.93 6.79
N LEU A 186 10.13 13.73 6.25
CA LEU A 186 11.03 13.47 5.13
C LEU A 186 10.49 14.02 3.80
N PHE A 187 9.16 13.95 3.60
CA PHE A 187 8.50 14.35 2.35
C PHE A 187 7.45 15.47 2.53
N PRO A 188 7.82 16.62 3.13
CA PRO A 188 6.87 17.64 3.57
C PRO A 188 6.20 18.42 2.43
N ASP A 189 6.76 18.35 1.22
CA ASP A 189 6.33 19.04 0.00
C ASP A 189 5.57 18.13 -0.97
N THR A 190 5.24 16.91 -0.53
CA THR A 190 4.48 15.92 -1.31
C THR A 190 3.20 15.52 -0.57
N PRO A 191 2.25 14.84 -1.23
CA PRO A 191 1.11 14.20 -0.57
C PRO A 191 1.46 13.29 0.62
N TYR A 192 2.68 12.73 0.69
CA TYR A 192 3.13 11.93 1.84
C TYR A 192 3.31 12.74 3.14
N ALA A 193 3.15 14.07 3.09
CA ALA A 193 3.04 14.93 4.27
C ALA A 193 1.70 14.76 5.01
N PHE A 194 0.73 14.08 4.41
CA PHE A 194 -0.59 13.79 4.98
C PHE A 194 -0.73 12.33 5.41
N GLU A 195 -1.60 12.10 6.39
CA GLU A 195 -1.99 10.76 6.85
C GLU A 195 -3.16 10.23 6.00
N SER A 196 -2.87 9.29 5.09
CA SER A 196 -3.87 8.72 4.18
C SER A 196 -4.93 7.88 4.90
N GLY A 197 -4.59 7.27 6.05
CA GLY A 197 -5.54 6.57 6.92
C GLY A 197 -6.49 7.51 7.65
N GLY A 198 -6.06 8.75 7.86
CA GLY A 198 -6.75 9.82 8.58
C GLY A 198 -6.19 10.07 9.99
N ASP A 199 -6.02 11.35 10.33
CA ASP A 199 -5.78 11.81 11.70
C ASP A 199 -7.15 12.00 12.39
N PRO A 200 -7.42 11.37 13.55
CA PRO A 200 -8.70 11.51 14.25
C PRO A 200 -9.16 12.96 14.46
N GLN A 201 -8.23 13.92 14.65
CA GLN A 201 -8.56 15.34 14.81
C GLN A 201 -9.03 16.02 13.51
N HIS A 202 -8.79 15.38 12.36
CA HIS A 202 -9.15 15.86 11.03
C HIS A 202 -10.30 15.05 10.42
N ILE A 203 -10.39 13.75 10.69
CA ILE A 203 -11.51 12.89 10.27
C ILE A 203 -12.86 13.52 10.68
N VAL A 204 -12.97 14.05 11.90
CA VAL A 204 -14.20 14.72 12.42
C VAL A 204 -14.63 15.97 11.63
N LYS A 205 -13.77 16.49 10.75
CA LYS A 205 -14.04 17.69 9.93
C LYS A 205 -14.40 17.34 8.48
N LEU A 206 -14.34 16.07 8.11
CA LEU A 206 -14.65 15.62 6.75
C LEU A 206 -16.12 15.82 6.44
N ASP A 207 -16.42 16.50 5.32
CA ASP A 207 -17.77 16.62 4.82
C ASP A 207 -18.08 15.60 3.71
N TYR A 208 -19.36 15.24 3.60
CA TYR A 208 -19.82 14.23 2.66
C TYR A 208 -19.60 14.63 1.18
N GLN A 209 -19.60 15.94 0.86
CA GLN A 209 -19.36 16.40 -0.51
C GLN A 209 -17.88 16.28 -0.91
N GLN A 210 -16.95 16.52 0.00
CA GLN A 210 -15.53 16.23 -0.19
C GLN A 210 -15.30 14.74 -0.45
N PHE A 211 -15.98 13.88 0.31
CA PHE A 211 -15.95 12.43 0.13
C PHE A 211 -16.43 12.01 -1.27
N LEU A 212 -17.60 12.48 -1.72
CA LEU A 212 -18.12 12.20 -3.07
C LEU A 212 -17.24 12.79 -4.18
N SER A 213 -16.67 13.97 -3.96
CA SER A 213 -15.77 14.62 -4.91
C SER A 213 -14.47 13.83 -5.10
N PHE A 214 -13.93 13.29 -4.00
CA PHE A 214 -12.72 12.45 -4.06
C PHE A 214 -12.98 11.16 -4.85
N TYR A 215 -14.12 10.49 -4.63
CA TYR A 215 -14.52 9.34 -5.43
C TYR A 215 -14.59 9.71 -6.92
N SER A 216 -15.34 10.77 -7.24
CA SER A 216 -15.55 11.24 -8.62
C SER A 216 -14.23 11.59 -9.32
N GLN A 217 -13.24 12.09 -8.58
CA GLN A 217 -11.93 12.45 -9.11
C GLN A 217 -11.02 11.23 -9.34
N PHE A 218 -10.94 10.30 -8.38
CA PHE A 218 -9.91 9.26 -8.37
C PHE A 218 -10.38 7.87 -8.82
N TYR A 219 -11.69 7.58 -8.78
CA TYR A 219 -12.23 6.25 -9.14
C TYR A 219 -12.69 6.14 -10.61
N HIS A 220 -12.27 7.10 -11.46
CA HIS A 220 -12.46 6.99 -12.90
C HIS A 220 -11.59 5.86 -13.48
N PRO A 221 -12.07 5.06 -14.45
CA PRO A 221 -11.26 3.97 -15.05
C PRO A 221 -9.92 4.42 -15.62
N SER A 222 -9.80 5.66 -16.12
CA SER A 222 -8.52 6.24 -16.57
C SER A 222 -7.43 6.31 -15.50
N ASN A 223 -7.80 6.23 -14.22
CA ASN A 223 -6.89 6.19 -13.08
C ASN A 223 -6.80 4.79 -12.44
N CYS A 224 -7.52 3.82 -12.99
CA CYS A 224 -7.55 2.46 -12.52
C CYS A 224 -6.54 1.60 -13.29
N LYS A 225 -5.85 0.74 -12.56
CA LYS A 225 -5.16 -0.43 -13.13
C LYS A 225 -5.83 -1.68 -12.58
N LEU A 226 -6.03 -2.67 -13.44
CA LEU A 226 -6.55 -3.97 -13.04
C LEU A 226 -5.50 -5.03 -13.31
N PHE A 227 -5.16 -5.78 -12.28
CA PHE A 227 -4.22 -6.90 -12.37
C PHE A 227 -4.98 -8.22 -12.26
N PHE A 228 -4.61 -9.19 -13.09
CA PHE A 228 -5.09 -10.56 -13.04
C PHE A 228 -3.92 -11.53 -12.92
N TYR A 229 -4.11 -12.61 -12.16
CA TYR A 229 -3.14 -13.68 -12.01
C TYR A 229 -3.83 -15.05 -11.99
N GLY A 230 -3.17 -16.06 -12.57
CA GLY A 230 -3.58 -17.46 -12.52
C GLY A 230 -4.21 -17.97 -13.81
N ASN A 231 -4.74 -19.19 -13.77
CA ASN A 231 -5.32 -19.87 -14.92
C ASN A 231 -6.75 -19.36 -15.24
N LEU A 232 -6.85 -18.27 -16.00
CA LEU A 232 -8.11 -17.65 -16.44
C LEU A 232 -8.08 -17.16 -17.89
N GLU A 233 -9.23 -17.23 -18.57
CA GLU A 233 -9.43 -16.69 -19.92
C GLU A 233 -9.87 -15.22 -19.83
N ILE A 234 -9.05 -14.28 -20.28
CA ILE A 234 -9.27 -12.84 -20.05
C ILE A 234 -10.42 -12.24 -20.85
N GLY A 235 -10.78 -12.86 -21.99
CA GLY A 235 -11.73 -12.30 -22.95
C GLY A 235 -13.11 -12.01 -22.35
N GLU A 236 -13.67 -12.91 -21.55
CA GLU A 236 -14.98 -12.72 -20.91
C GLU A 236 -14.94 -11.52 -19.94
N TYR A 237 -13.85 -11.32 -19.21
CA TYR A 237 -13.68 -10.21 -18.27
C TYR A 237 -13.51 -8.86 -18.99
N LEU A 238 -12.72 -8.80 -20.07
CA LEU A 238 -12.59 -7.59 -20.88
C LEU A 238 -13.93 -7.19 -21.51
N SER A 239 -14.66 -8.16 -22.07
CA SER A 239 -16.00 -7.92 -22.63
C SER A 239 -17.00 -7.43 -21.59
N PHE A 240 -16.97 -7.99 -20.39
CA PHE A 240 -17.81 -7.53 -19.29
C PHE A 240 -17.46 -6.09 -18.86
N LEU A 241 -16.17 -5.81 -18.65
CA LEU A 241 -15.70 -4.48 -18.23
C LEU A 241 -16.10 -3.41 -19.24
N ASP A 242 -15.79 -3.65 -20.52
CA ASP A 242 -16.11 -2.71 -21.60
C ASP A 242 -17.59 -2.39 -21.63
N LYS A 243 -18.41 -3.42 -21.86
CA LYS A 243 -19.86 -3.28 -22.04
C LYS A 243 -20.57 -2.64 -20.85
N GLU A 244 -20.18 -2.97 -19.63
CA GLU A 244 -20.95 -2.63 -18.43
C GLU A 244 -20.42 -1.38 -17.71
N TYR A 245 -19.12 -1.04 -17.84
CA TYR A 245 -18.50 0.03 -17.03
C TYR A 245 -17.62 1.01 -17.80
N LEU A 246 -17.06 0.65 -18.95
CA LEU A 246 -16.06 1.49 -19.62
C LEU A 246 -16.60 2.19 -20.87
N THR A 247 -17.41 1.48 -21.68
CA THR A 247 -18.08 2.04 -22.85
C THR A 247 -18.87 3.27 -22.39
N THR A 248 -18.63 4.44 -23.01
CA THR A 248 -19.23 5.76 -22.70
C THR A 248 -18.59 6.62 -21.62
N ARG A 249 -17.61 6.13 -20.84
CA ARG A 249 -16.96 6.98 -19.81
C ARG A 249 -15.94 7.96 -20.38
N GLY A 250 -15.43 7.70 -21.59
CA GLY A 250 -14.39 8.51 -22.21
C GLY A 250 -13.08 8.53 -21.40
N SER A 251 -12.20 9.46 -21.71
CA SER A 251 -10.92 9.60 -20.98
C SER A 251 -10.97 10.78 -20.01
N LEU A 252 -10.52 10.56 -18.78
CA LEU A 252 -10.31 11.61 -17.79
C LEU A 252 -8.82 11.73 -17.46
N LYS A 253 -8.26 12.93 -17.57
CA LYS A 253 -6.91 13.20 -17.08
C LYS A 253 -6.96 13.43 -15.57
N VAL A 254 -6.64 12.39 -14.80
CA VAL A 254 -6.54 12.48 -13.34
C VAL A 254 -5.12 12.87 -12.94
N ASN A 255 -4.97 13.93 -12.16
CA ASN A 255 -3.68 14.32 -11.59
C ASN A 255 -3.40 13.47 -10.32
N SER A 256 -2.99 12.22 -10.53
CA SER A 256 -2.83 11.22 -9.47
C SER A 256 -1.39 10.75 -9.25
N LEU A 257 -0.41 11.40 -9.90
CA LEU A 257 1.00 11.09 -9.71
C LEU A 257 1.58 11.95 -8.59
N CYS A 258 1.99 11.33 -7.48
CA CYS A 258 2.69 12.01 -6.39
C CYS A 258 3.98 12.65 -6.93
N PRO A 259 4.25 13.96 -6.77
CA PRO A 259 5.51 14.57 -7.22
C PRO A 259 6.72 14.02 -6.46
N CYS A 260 7.92 14.17 -7.03
CA CYS A 260 9.15 13.90 -6.27
C CYS A 260 9.39 15.02 -5.26
N ALA A 261 9.79 14.66 -4.05
CA ALA A 261 10.20 15.57 -3.00
C ALA A 261 11.48 16.32 -3.40
N GLN A 262 11.56 17.59 -2.99
CA GLN A 262 12.74 18.40 -3.18
C GLN A 262 13.88 17.94 -2.26
N SER A 263 15.09 17.84 -2.83
CA SER A 263 16.29 17.58 -2.05
C SER A 263 16.54 18.69 -1.03
N TRP A 264 16.98 18.32 0.16
CA TRP A 264 17.33 19.28 1.20
C TRP A 264 18.77 19.75 1.04
N GLU A 265 19.01 21.04 1.31
CA GLU A 265 20.36 21.62 1.32
C GLU A 265 21.15 21.26 2.59
N ARG A 266 20.44 20.90 3.67
CA ARG A 266 21.02 20.53 4.97
C ARG A 266 20.10 19.56 5.70
N GLU A 267 20.69 18.78 6.60
CA GLU A 267 19.96 17.93 7.54
C GLU A 267 18.94 18.76 8.35
N ARG A 268 17.79 18.16 8.63
CA ARG A 268 16.72 18.72 9.45
C ARG A 268 16.46 17.79 10.62
N SER A 269 16.13 18.37 11.76
CA SER A 269 15.77 17.64 12.97
C SER A 269 14.50 18.21 13.56
N ILE A 270 13.64 17.34 14.07
CA ILE A 270 12.43 17.70 14.80
C ILE A 270 12.33 16.85 16.06
N THR A 271 11.59 17.35 17.04
CA THR A 271 11.25 16.60 18.26
C THR A 271 9.75 16.66 18.45
N LEU A 272 9.15 15.49 18.64
CA LEU A 272 7.72 15.32 18.82
C LEU A 272 7.45 14.57 20.12
N THR A 273 6.23 14.69 20.63
CA THR A 273 5.75 13.98 21.81
C THR A 273 4.74 12.93 21.41
N CYS A 274 4.84 11.74 22.00
CA CYS A 274 3.88 10.65 21.83
C CYS A 274 3.04 10.51 23.11
N PRO A 275 1.80 10.00 23.02
CA PRO A 275 1.03 9.58 24.20
C PRO A 275 1.81 8.56 25.03
N MET A 276 1.69 8.63 26.35
CA MET A 276 2.30 7.70 27.27
C MET A 276 1.38 7.52 28.46
N GLU A 277 1.25 6.29 28.97
CA GLU A 277 0.47 6.03 30.16
C GLU A 277 1.09 6.70 31.40
N GLU A 278 0.24 7.10 32.34
CA GLU A 278 0.70 7.73 33.58
C GLU A 278 1.55 6.75 34.40
N GLY A 279 2.71 7.21 34.87
CA GLY A 279 3.65 6.40 35.66
C GLY A 279 4.66 5.58 34.86
N GLN A 280 4.60 5.60 33.52
CA GLN A 280 5.64 4.96 32.70
C GLN A 280 6.96 5.75 32.66
N ASN A 281 8.04 5.04 32.38
CA ASN A 281 9.38 5.61 32.28
C ASN A 281 9.50 6.51 31.04
N LYS A 282 9.95 7.76 31.24
CA LYS A 282 10.21 8.73 30.17
C LYS A 282 11.42 8.38 29.30
N ASP A 283 12.30 7.49 29.76
CA ASP A 283 13.41 6.94 28.97
C ASP A 283 12.93 5.81 28.05
N ASN A 284 11.89 6.09 27.26
CA ASN A 284 11.31 5.16 26.30
C ASN A 284 11.02 5.82 24.93
N ALA A 285 11.83 6.81 24.53
CA ALA A 285 11.65 7.49 23.26
C ALA A 285 12.21 6.65 22.09
N SER A 286 11.88 7.08 20.88
CA SER A 286 12.54 6.62 19.65
C SER A 286 13.36 7.76 19.05
N ILE A 287 14.57 7.45 18.59
CA ILE A 287 15.44 8.39 17.88
C ILE A 287 15.83 7.73 16.56
N VAL A 288 15.35 8.30 15.46
CA VAL A 288 15.51 7.76 14.11
C VAL A 288 16.10 8.80 13.17
N LEU A 289 16.91 8.34 12.23
CA LEU A 289 17.37 9.09 11.07
C LEU A 289 16.68 8.52 9.84
N ALA A 290 16.27 9.40 8.94
CA ALA A 290 15.54 9.04 7.73
C ALA A 290 16.18 9.70 6.49
N TRP A 291 16.31 8.94 5.41
CA TRP A 291 16.84 9.40 4.13
C TRP A 291 15.87 9.07 3.00
N ALA A 292 15.67 10.01 2.10
CA ALA A 292 15.05 9.74 0.81
C ALA A 292 16.11 9.11 -0.11
N THR A 293 15.82 7.96 -0.70
CA THR A 293 16.77 7.23 -1.55
C THR A 293 16.42 7.37 -3.04
N THR A 294 16.19 6.26 -3.73
CA THR A 294 15.87 6.19 -5.17
C THR A 294 14.36 6.11 -5.41
N MET A 295 13.99 6.15 -6.69
CA MET A 295 12.63 5.96 -7.15
C MET A 295 12.26 4.47 -7.13
N VAL A 296 11.05 4.13 -6.69
CA VAL A 296 10.54 2.74 -6.74
C VAL A 296 10.43 2.19 -8.18
N THR A 297 10.46 3.06 -9.19
CA THR A 297 10.32 2.67 -10.60
C THR A 297 11.61 2.18 -11.25
N ASP A 298 12.75 2.14 -10.54
CA ASP A 298 14.00 1.55 -11.02
C ASP A 298 14.23 0.18 -10.36
N PRO A 299 13.92 -0.94 -11.04
CA PRO A 299 13.99 -2.26 -10.43
C PRO A 299 15.39 -2.67 -9.98
N LEU A 300 16.44 -2.19 -10.68
CA LEU A 300 17.82 -2.54 -10.35
C LEU A 300 18.25 -1.81 -9.07
N GLU A 301 17.93 -0.52 -8.96
CA GLU A 301 18.19 0.26 -7.76
C GLU A 301 17.37 -0.24 -6.57
N VAL A 302 16.10 -0.59 -6.78
CA VAL A 302 15.24 -1.19 -5.73
C VAL A 302 15.85 -2.49 -5.20
N LEU A 303 16.27 -3.40 -6.08
CA LEU A 303 16.90 -4.66 -5.67
C LEU A 303 18.25 -4.42 -4.98
N THR A 304 19.05 -3.47 -5.49
CA THR A 304 20.36 -3.13 -4.94
C THR A 304 20.23 -2.59 -3.52
N LEU A 305 19.33 -1.63 -3.30
CA LEU A 305 19.10 -1.04 -1.98
C LEU A 305 18.43 -2.03 -1.02
N SER A 306 17.47 -2.84 -1.49
CA SER A 306 16.84 -3.86 -0.65
C SER A 306 17.86 -4.90 -0.18
N THR A 307 18.79 -5.30 -1.06
CA THR A 307 19.91 -6.19 -0.72
C THR A 307 20.85 -5.51 0.27
N LEU A 308 21.17 -4.23 0.06
CA LEU A 308 22.00 -3.46 0.99
C LEU A 308 21.35 -3.36 2.38
N VAL A 309 20.05 -3.09 2.46
CA VAL A 309 19.31 -3.01 3.72
C VAL A 309 19.29 -4.36 4.43
N ASP A 310 19.07 -5.47 3.72
CA ASP A 310 19.17 -6.82 4.29
C ASP A 310 20.60 -7.14 4.79
N ILE A 311 21.64 -6.67 4.10
CA ILE A 311 23.02 -6.78 4.57
C ILE A 311 23.24 -5.96 5.83
N LEU A 312 22.71 -4.73 5.93
CA LEU A 312 22.94 -3.82 7.05
C LEU A 312 22.12 -4.20 8.30
N LEU A 313 20.87 -4.61 8.11
CA LEU A 313 19.86 -4.72 9.17
C LEU A 313 19.12 -6.06 9.19
N GLY A 314 19.32 -6.97 8.22
CA GLY A 314 18.45 -8.14 8.05
C GLY A 314 18.47 -9.17 9.18
N ASN A 315 19.40 -9.08 10.13
CA ASN A 315 19.43 -9.89 11.35
C ASN A 315 20.31 -9.22 12.43
N PRO A 316 20.26 -9.67 13.71
CA PRO A 316 21.04 -9.07 14.79
C PRO A 316 22.57 -9.13 14.63
N ALA A 317 23.10 -10.01 13.77
CA ALA A 317 24.53 -10.08 13.46
C ALA A 317 24.94 -9.19 12.29
N ALA A 318 23.98 -8.55 11.61
CA ALA A 318 24.24 -7.61 10.53
C ALA A 318 25.04 -6.40 11.06
N PRO A 319 26.02 -5.87 10.29
CA PRO A 319 26.98 -4.88 10.77
C PRO A 319 26.35 -3.61 11.36
N LEU A 320 25.28 -3.08 10.77
CA LEU A 320 24.63 -1.88 11.31
C LEU A 320 23.76 -2.24 12.52
N TYR A 321 22.92 -3.29 12.43
CA TYR A 321 22.13 -3.77 13.57
C TYR A 321 23.03 -4.00 14.78
N LYS A 322 24.07 -4.83 14.63
CA LYS A 322 25.00 -5.16 15.69
C LYS A 322 25.66 -3.92 16.29
N ALA A 323 26.10 -2.96 15.47
CA ALA A 323 26.71 -1.73 15.98
C ALA A 323 25.76 -0.90 16.84
N LEU A 324 24.47 -0.87 16.50
CA LEU A 324 23.45 -0.18 17.30
C LEU A 324 23.16 -0.94 18.60
N LEU A 325 22.98 -2.27 18.55
CA LEU A 325 22.80 -3.08 19.76
C LEU A 325 23.99 -2.98 20.72
N ASP A 326 25.21 -3.16 20.22
CA ASP A 326 26.45 -3.11 21.01
C ASP A 326 26.72 -1.73 21.61
N SER A 327 26.05 -0.67 21.13
CA SER A 327 26.18 0.69 21.69
C SER A 327 25.49 0.88 23.04
N GLU A 328 24.54 -0.01 23.38
CA GLU A 328 23.73 0.04 24.61
C GLU A 328 23.05 1.42 24.84
N LEU A 329 22.79 2.17 23.76
CA LEU A 329 22.17 3.49 23.84
C LEU A 329 20.65 3.43 24.07
N GLY A 330 19.98 2.43 23.47
CA GLY A 330 18.55 2.15 23.60
C GLY A 330 18.28 0.68 23.91
N LEU A 331 17.01 0.33 24.11
CA LEU A 331 16.58 -1.05 24.40
C LEU A 331 16.72 -1.97 23.18
N ASP A 332 16.36 -1.47 21.99
CA ASP A 332 16.46 -2.20 20.73
C ASP A 332 16.57 -1.21 19.55
N ILE A 333 16.73 -1.75 18.35
CA ILE A 333 16.54 -0.99 17.11
C ILE A 333 15.07 -0.57 16.95
N SER A 334 14.80 0.57 16.34
CA SER A 334 13.44 1.00 16.02
C SER A 334 12.80 0.01 15.01
N PRO A 335 11.56 -0.44 15.23
CA PRO A 335 10.83 -1.31 14.28
C PRO A 335 10.69 -0.71 12.89
N GLU A 336 10.68 0.61 12.79
CA GLU A 336 10.64 1.37 11.53
C GLU A 336 11.98 1.33 10.78
N SER A 337 13.02 0.72 11.34
CA SER A 337 14.33 0.64 10.69
C SER A 337 14.30 -0.31 9.50
N GLY A 338 14.57 0.21 8.31
CA GLY A 338 14.46 -0.52 7.06
C GLY A 338 14.20 0.41 5.89
N MET A 339 13.68 -0.14 4.79
CA MET A 339 13.31 0.62 3.61
C MET A 339 11.93 0.17 3.12
N SER A 340 11.08 1.13 2.73
CA SER A 340 9.76 0.84 2.18
C SER A 340 9.69 1.17 0.68
N ALA A 341 9.10 0.27 -0.08
CA ALA A 341 8.78 0.44 -1.50
C ALA A 341 7.36 1.01 -1.73
N ASP A 342 6.65 1.37 -0.66
CA ASP A 342 5.28 1.91 -0.78
C ASP A 342 5.25 3.38 -1.19
N PHE A 343 6.41 4.03 -1.21
CA PHE A 343 6.59 5.44 -1.54
C PHE A 343 7.30 5.60 -2.88
N ARG A 344 6.93 6.66 -3.61
CA ARG A 344 7.52 6.98 -4.92
C ARG A 344 9.04 7.13 -4.85
N GLN A 345 9.54 7.82 -3.83
CA GLN A 345 10.95 7.80 -3.41
C GLN A 345 11.04 6.97 -2.14
N MET A 346 11.86 5.91 -2.15
CA MET A 346 11.89 4.96 -1.06
C MET A 346 12.58 5.57 0.18
N PRO A 347 11.91 5.68 1.33
CA PRO A 347 12.54 6.09 2.57
C PRO A 347 13.42 4.95 3.12
N PHE A 348 14.64 5.27 3.55
CA PHE A 348 15.44 4.42 4.43
C PHE A 348 15.45 5.05 5.82
N ILE A 349 15.03 4.30 6.83
CA ILE A 349 14.95 4.74 8.22
C ILE A 349 15.86 3.83 9.05
N VAL A 350 16.56 4.40 10.03
CA VAL A 350 17.27 3.61 11.04
C VAL A 350 17.29 4.35 12.36
N GLY A 351 17.16 3.63 13.47
CA GLY A 351 17.24 4.26 14.78
C GLY A 351 17.08 3.32 15.95
N PHE A 352 16.87 3.92 17.11
CA PHE A 352 16.72 3.21 18.38
C PHE A 352 15.28 3.33 18.89
N LYS A 353 14.83 2.30 19.61
CA LYS A 353 13.64 2.31 20.47
C LYS A 353 14.07 2.15 21.92
N GLY A 354 13.32 2.75 22.84
CA GLY A 354 13.61 2.65 24.26
C GLY A 354 14.87 3.42 24.67
N ILE A 355 15.07 4.61 24.10
CA ILE A 355 16.24 5.44 24.36
C ILE A 355 15.86 6.69 25.16
N SER A 356 16.76 7.14 26.04
CA SER A 356 16.58 8.42 26.73
C SER A 356 16.60 9.57 25.70
N PRO A 357 15.62 10.48 25.70
CA PRO A 357 15.58 11.64 24.78
C PRO A 357 16.86 12.48 24.82
N THR A 358 17.55 12.51 25.96
CA THR A 358 18.80 13.26 26.16
C THR A 358 19.98 12.70 25.36
N LYS A 359 19.91 11.44 24.92
CA LYS A 359 20.95 10.75 24.14
C LYS A 359 20.81 10.93 22.62
N ALA A 360 19.95 11.84 22.14
CA ALA A 360 19.71 12.06 20.71
C ALA A 360 20.99 12.28 19.90
N GLN A 361 21.90 13.13 20.39
CA GLN A 361 23.17 13.39 19.71
C GLN A 361 24.08 12.15 19.67
N ASN A 362 24.09 11.36 20.76
CA ASN A 362 24.88 10.12 20.83
C ASN A 362 24.34 9.07 19.86
N ALA A 363 23.02 8.94 19.74
CA ALA A 363 22.36 8.03 18.80
C ALA A 363 22.68 8.41 17.35
N HIS A 364 22.55 9.70 17.01
CA HIS A 364 22.92 10.24 15.70
C HIS A 364 24.37 9.91 15.36
N GLN A 365 25.31 10.26 16.25
CA GLN A 365 26.73 10.01 16.04
C GLN A 365 27.03 8.51 15.90
N CYS A 366 26.40 7.66 16.72
CA CYS A 366 26.56 6.21 16.65
C CYS A 366 26.16 5.65 15.28
N ILE A 367 25.01 6.07 14.74
CA ILE A 367 24.52 5.64 13.42
C ILE A 367 25.48 6.09 12.31
N ILE A 368 25.88 7.37 12.31
CA ILE A 368 26.77 7.93 11.29
C ILE A 368 28.17 7.28 11.37
N ASP A 369 28.70 7.06 12.56
CA ASP A 369 29.99 6.38 12.75
C ASP A 369 29.94 4.92 12.31
N ALA A 370 28.85 4.21 12.63
CA ALA A 370 28.64 2.83 12.19
C ALA A 370 28.62 2.74 10.66
N LEU A 371 27.82 3.58 9.98
CA LEU A 371 27.77 3.66 8.52
C LEU A 371 29.15 4.03 7.93
N SER A 372 29.84 5.02 8.49
CA SER A 372 31.17 5.45 8.03
C SER A 372 32.23 4.35 8.21
N ASN A 373 32.15 3.58 9.28
CA ASN A 373 33.04 2.44 9.52
C ASN A 373 32.77 1.30 8.53
N ILE A 374 31.49 1.04 8.19
CA ILE A 374 31.09 0.07 7.17
C ILE A 374 31.66 0.47 5.80
N VAL A 375 31.52 1.73 5.41
CA VAL A 375 32.09 2.26 4.15
C VAL A 375 33.61 2.08 4.11
N ARG A 376 34.31 2.39 5.21
CA ARG A 376 35.78 2.31 5.28
C ARG A 376 36.30 0.87 5.24
N LYS A 377 35.64 -0.06 5.92
CA LYS A 377 36.04 -1.47 5.97
C LYS A 377 35.60 -2.25 4.72
N GLY A 378 34.56 -1.77 4.05
CA GLY A 378 33.86 -2.51 3.00
C GLY A 378 32.89 -3.54 3.60
N LEU A 379 32.05 -4.08 2.72
CA LEU A 379 31.16 -5.19 3.06
C LEU A 379 31.88 -6.51 2.82
N ASP A 380 31.69 -7.45 3.75
CA ASP A 380 32.17 -8.82 3.60
C ASP A 380 31.50 -9.49 2.38
N PRO A 381 32.25 -10.00 1.40
CA PRO A 381 31.70 -10.71 0.25
C PRO A 381 30.76 -11.86 0.62
N ASP A 382 30.99 -12.53 1.76
CA ASP A 382 30.14 -13.64 2.21
C ASP A 382 28.76 -13.15 2.70
N LEU A 383 28.69 -11.94 3.26
CA LEU A 383 27.42 -11.30 3.62
C LEU A 383 26.61 -10.95 2.37
N ILE A 384 27.28 -10.45 1.33
CA ILE A 384 26.66 -10.15 0.03
C ILE A 384 26.10 -11.43 -0.59
N ALA A 385 26.92 -12.48 -0.68
CA ALA A 385 26.50 -13.76 -1.24
C ALA A 385 25.33 -14.37 -0.45
N SER A 386 25.36 -14.28 0.88
CA SER A 386 24.29 -14.76 1.76
C SER A 386 22.99 -13.98 1.58
N SER A 387 23.05 -12.66 1.46
CA SER A 387 21.89 -11.80 1.23
C SER A 387 21.23 -12.11 -0.12
N LEU A 388 22.04 -12.20 -1.20
CA LEU A 388 21.53 -12.58 -2.53
C LEU A 388 20.90 -13.98 -2.53
N LYS A 389 21.51 -14.94 -1.80
CA LYS A 389 20.93 -16.28 -1.66
C LYS A 389 19.60 -16.27 -0.91
N ARG A 390 19.47 -15.47 0.16
CA ARG A 390 18.20 -15.27 0.87
C ARG A 390 17.15 -14.61 -0.01
N SER A 391 17.50 -13.55 -0.75
CA SER A 391 16.60 -12.87 -1.67
C SER A 391 16.08 -13.82 -2.75
N ARG A 392 16.96 -14.59 -3.38
CA ARG A 392 16.57 -15.64 -4.33
C ARG A 392 15.69 -16.70 -3.70
N PHE A 393 16.00 -17.14 -2.47
CA PHE A 393 15.17 -18.12 -1.77
C PHE A 393 13.75 -17.56 -1.52
N LYS A 394 13.62 -16.32 -1.04
CA LYS A 394 12.32 -15.66 -0.83
C LYS A 394 11.49 -15.55 -2.12
N GLN A 395 12.13 -15.33 -3.27
CA GLN A 395 11.45 -15.31 -4.58
C GLN A 395 10.98 -16.68 -5.04
N LEU A 396 11.71 -17.75 -4.70
CA LEU A 396 11.37 -19.13 -5.06
C LEU A 396 10.40 -19.80 -4.08
N GLU A 397 10.42 -19.35 -2.83
CA GLU A 397 9.55 -19.86 -1.79
C GLU A 397 8.10 -19.45 -2.07
N ILE A 398 7.18 -20.38 -1.84
CA ILE A 398 5.73 -20.14 -1.83
C ILE A 398 5.30 -20.30 -0.37
N PRO A 399 5.42 -19.24 0.45
CA PRO A 399 4.93 -19.29 1.82
C PRO A 399 3.42 -19.36 1.79
N GLY A 400 2.83 -20.21 2.64
CA GLY A 400 1.38 -20.20 2.83
C GLY A 400 0.91 -18.89 3.47
N GLY A 401 -0.34 -18.48 3.20
CA GLY A 401 -1.00 -17.36 3.88
C GLY A 401 -1.45 -16.22 2.97
N MET A 402 -0.64 -15.82 1.99
CA MET A 402 -1.02 -14.81 0.98
C MET A 402 -1.10 -15.44 -0.41
N PRO A 403 -2.08 -15.04 -1.25
CA PRO A 403 -2.15 -15.50 -2.64
C PRO A 403 -0.88 -15.17 -3.42
N ASN A 404 -0.48 -16.07 -4.32
CA ASN A 404 0.65 -15.83 -5.21
C ASN A 404 0.40 -14.60 -6.11
N GLY A 405 -0.86 -14.36 -6.49
CA GLY A 405 -1.23 -13.18 -7.27
C GLY A 405 -0.96 -11.86 -6.55
N LEU A 406 -1.15 -11.80 -5.23
CA LEU A 406 -0.81 -10.60 -4.45
C LEU A 406 0.70 -10.37 -4.40
N ARG A 407 1.49 -11.45 -4.32
CA ARG A 407 2.96 -11.38 -4.36
C ARG A 407 3.48 -10.95 -5.72
N ALA A 408 2.81 -11.31 -6.81
CA ALA A 408 3.18 -10.92 -8.16
C ALA A 408 2.77 -9.48 -8.51
N LEU A 409 1.77 -8.93 -7.80
CA LEU A 409 1.32 -7.54 -7.94
C LEU A 409 2.30 -6.54 -7.31
N ASN A 410 2.87 -6.90 -6.16
CA ASN A 410 3.83 -6.08 -5.39
C ASN A 410 5.25 -6.23 -5.96
#